data_AF-A0A2S8F1A7-F1
#
_entry.id   AF-A0A2S8F1A7-F1
#
_cell.length_a   1.000
_cell.length_b   1.000
_cell.length_c   1.000
_cell.angle_alpha   90.00
_cell.angle_beta   90.00
_cell.angle_gamma   90.00
#
_symmetry.space_group_name_H-M   'P 1'
#
loop_
_entity.id
_entity.type
_entity.pdbx_description
1 polymer ?
#
loop_
_entity_poly.entity_id
_entity_poly.type
_entity_poly.pdbx_seq_one_letter_code
_entity_poly.pdbx_strand_id
1 'polypeptide(L)'
;MNPTQNSLPDLRKLNQRLALNSVRVQAFLDGLTPRLDQLLQAVSEGNMAEVGRTSHFIHRCCDVYGYEELAEKAGEVCQAAAACESVDIVGRKVVRLIGAFGRTSEDTNTTIAM
;
A
#
# COMPACT_ATOMS: atom_id res chain seq x y z
N MET A 1 31.28 -42.97 5.96
CA MET A 1 31.44 -41.52 5.85
C MET A 1 30.39 -41.00 4.88
N ASN A 2 29.29 -40.44 5.39
CA ASN A 2 28.24 -39.87 4.56
C ASN A 2 28.60 -38.40 4.24
N PRO A 3 28.64 -37.99 2.96
CA PRO A 3 28.80 -36.58 2.62
C PRO A 3 27.51 -35.84 2.98
N THR A 4 27.60 -34.91 3.92
CA THR A 4 26.58 -33.89 4.19
C THR A 4 26.34 -33.09 2.92
N GLN A 5 25.21 -33.36 2.24
CA GLN A 5 24.72 -32.51 1.15
C GLN A 5 24.48 -31.12 1.72
N ASN A 6 25.35 -30.20 1.36
CA ASN A 6 25.30 -28.81 1.77
C ASN A 6 24.11 -28.16 1.04
N SER A 7 22.93 -28.16 1.67
CA SER A 7 21.74 -27.44 1.21
C SER A 7 21.93 -25.93 1.43
N LEU A 8 22.91 -25.33 0.77
CA LEU A 8 22.99 -23.88 0.68
C LEU A 8 21.80 -23.39 -0.13
N PRO A 9 20.94 -22.51 0.42
CA PRO A 9 19.85 -21.92 -0.33
C PRO A 9 20.41 -21.26 -1.58
N ASP A 10 19.78 -21.54 -2.72
CA ASP A 10 20.20 -21.06 -4.03
C ASP A 10 20.03 -19.52 -4.08
N LEU A 11 21.06 -18.78 -3.67
CA LEU A 11 21.07 -17.32 -3.50
C LEU A 11 20.59 -16.58 -4.75
N ARG A 12 20.81 -17.16 -5.94
CA ARG A 12 20.33 -16.64 -7.22
C ARG A 12 18.80 -16.71 -7.36
N LYS A 13 18.19 -17.80 -6.91
CA LYS A 13 16.72 -17.95 -6.92
C LYS A 13 16.08 -17.03 -5.88
N LEU A 14 16.73 -16.86 -4.72
CA LEU A 14 16.30 -15.90 -3.71
C LEU A 14 16.38 -14.47 -4.25
N ASN A 15 17.49 -14.08 -4.90
CA ASN A 15 17.62 -12.76 -5.53
C ASN A 15 16.62 -12.53 -6.66
N GLN A 16 16.37 -13.53 -7.52
CA GLN A 16 15.34 -13.41 -8.56
C GLN A 16 13.94 -13.25 -7.96
N ARG A 17 13.60 -14.01 -6.91
CA ARG A 17 12.30 -13.86 -6.22
C ARG A 17 12.19 -12.51 -5.52
N LEU A 18 13.27 -12.03 -4.91
CA LEU A 18 13.32 -10.71 -4.27
C LEU A 18 13.11 -9.62 -5.31
N ALA A 19 13.88 -9.64 -6.41
CA ALA A 19 13.76 -8.67 -7.49
C ALA A 19 12.37 -8.68 -8.15
N LEU A 20 11.77 -9.86 -8.37
CA LEU A 20 10.40 -9.96 -8.89
C LEU A 20 9.36 -9.40 -7.92
N ASN A 21 9.55 -9.60 -6.62
CA ASN A 21 8.69 -8.98 -5.60
C ASN A 21 8.87 -7.47 -5.59
N SER A 22 10.11 -6.96 -5.66
CA SER A 22 10.41 -5.52 -5.72
C SER A 22 9.76 -4.83 -6.93
N VAL A 23 9.82 -5.44 -8.12
CA VAL A 23 9.19 -4.88 -9.34
C VAL A 23 7.67 -4.86 -9.22
N ARG A 24 7.06 -5.92 -8.64
CA ARG A 24 5.60 -5.97 -8.43
C ARG A 24 5.14 -4.97 -7.38
N VAL A 25 5.94 -4.75 -6.34
CA VAL A 25 5.71 -3.73 -5.32
C VAL A 25 5.81 -2.34 -5.95
N GLN A 26 6.86 -2.06 -6.74
CA GLN A 26 7.02 -0.76 -7.37
C GLN A 26 5.87 -0.44 -8.32
N ALA A 27 5.50 -1.38 -9.20
CA ALA A 27 4.36 -1.22 -10.10
C ALA A 27 3.03 -1.05 -9.35
N PHE A 28 2.90 -1.64 -8.16
CA PHE A 28 1.75 -1.46 -7.28
C PHE A 28 1.73 -0.05 -6.67
N LEU A 29 2.85 0.43 -6.14
CA LEU A 29 2.99 1.78 -5.60
C LEU A 29 2.73 2.83 -6.70
N ASP A 30 3.32 2.66 -7.87
CA ASP A 30 3.11 3.54 -9.03
C ASP A 30 1.63 3.58 -9.46
N GLY A 31 0.91 2.45 -9.34
CA GLY A 31 -0.53 2.35 -9.60
C GLY A 31 -1.43 2.89 -8.48
N LEU A 32 -0.90 3.02 -7.25
CA LEU A 32 -1.64 3.54 -6.09
C LEU A 32 -1.64 5.07 -6.06
N THR A 33 -0.55 5.70 -6.48
CA THR A 33 -0.39 7.17 -6.54
C THR A 33 -1.57 7.89 -7.20
N PRO A 34 -1.96 7.58 -8.46
CA PRO A 34 -3.11 8.26 -9.09
C PRO A 34 -4.45 7.97 -8.39
N ARG A 35 -4.56 6.85 -7.64
CA ARG A 35 -5.78 6.51 -6.89
C ARG A 35 -5.86 7.27 -5.57
N LEU A 36 -4.72 7.55 -4.94
CA LEU A 36 -4.64 8.43 -3.78
C LEU A 36 -4.98 9.87 -4.16
N ASP A 37 -4.53 10.33 -5.34
CA ASP A 37 -4.92 11.65 -5.86
C ASP A 37 -6.42 11.74 -6.14
N GLN A 38 -7.01 10.71 -6.75
CA GLN A 38 -8.47 10.61 -6.93
C GLN A 38 -9.22 10.60 -5.59
N LEU A 39 -8.67 9.93 -4.57
CA LEU A 39 -9.24 9.93 -3.23
C LEU A 39 -9.23 11.34 -2.61
N LEU A 40 -8.12 12.07 -2.77
CA LEU A 40 -7.96 13.43 -2.26
C LEU A 40 -8.93 14.40 -2.95
N GLN A 41 -9.06 14.27 -4.27
CA GLN A 41 -10.02 15.02 -5.08
C GLN A 41 -11.47 14.72 -4.66
N ALA A 42 -11.81 13.45 -4.43
CA ALA A 42 -13.14 13.07 -3.97
C ALA A 42 -13.48 13.64 -2.59
N VAL A 43 -12.49 13.73 -1.69
CA VAL A 43 -12.65 14.38 -0.38
C VAL A 43 -12.86 15.89 -0.54
N SER A 44 -12.11 16.56 -1.43
CA SER A 44 -12.24 18.00 -1.64
C SER A 44 -13.58 18.39 -2.28
N GLU A 45 -14.13 17.51 -3.12
CA GLU A 45 -15.47 17.63 -3.72
C GLU A 45 -16.60 17.21 -2.77
N GLY A 46 -16.27 16.68 -1.58
CA GLY A 46 -17.26 16.20 -0.60
C GLY A 46 -18.00 14.93 -1.03
N ASN A 47 -17.51 14.22 -2.04
CA ASN A 47 -18.15 13.04 -2.62
C ASN A 47 -17.82 11.77 -1.84
N MET A 48 -18.48 11.59 -0.69
CA MET A 48 -18.24 10.46 0.23
C MET A 48 -18.47 9.08 -0.40
N ALA A 49 -19.34 8.98 -1.42
CA ALA A 49 -19.57 7.74 -2.15
C ALA A 49 -18.38 7.33 -3.02
N GLU A 50 -17.67 8.30 -3.59
CA GLU A 50 -16.43 8.09 -4.34
C GLU A 50 -15.28 7.77 -3.38
N VAL A 51 -15.20 8.49 -2.25
CA VAL A 51 -14.22 8.23 -1.18
C VAL A 51 -14.30 6.79 -0.70
N GLY A 52 -15.50 6.32 -0.33
CA GLY A 52 -15.70 4.94 0.13
C GLY A 52 -15.30 3.90 -0.92
N ARG A 53 -15.67 4.11 -2.19
CA ARG A 53 -15.30 3.19 -3.29
C ARG A 53 -13.79 3.13 -3.52
N THR A 54 -13.14 4.29 -3.57
CA THR A 54 -11.69 4.38 -3.81
C THR A 54 -10.89 3.85 -2.62
N SER A 55 -11.30 4.16 -1.38
CA SER A 55 -10.67 3.61 -0.17
C SER A 55 -10.84 2.09 -0.06
N HIS A 56 -12.01 1.55 -0.37
CA HIS A 56 -12.23 0.11 -0.36
C HIS A 56 -11.36 -0.60 -1.42
N PHE A 57 -11.21 0.00 -2.60
CA PHE A 57 -10.30 -0.51 -3.62
C PHE A 57 -8.85 -0.53 -3.12
N ILE A 58 -8.38 0.58 -2.53
CA ILE A 58 -7.02 0.70 -1.99
C ILE A 58 -6.80 -0.33 -0.88
N HIS A 59 -7.75 -0.49 0.04
CA HIS A 59 -7.70 -1.49 1.12
C HIS A 59 -7.51 -2.90 0.55
N ARG A 60 -8.35 -3.30 -0.41
CA ARG A 60 -8.28 -4.64 -1.00
C ARG A 60 -6.97 -4.88 -1.75
N CYS A 61 -6.43 -3.85 -2.40
CA CYS A 61 -5.11 -4.00 -3.01
C CYS A 61 -4.01 -4.13 -1.94
N CYS A 62 -3.98 -3.26 -0.94
CA CYS A 62 -2.98 -3.32 0.13
C CYS A 62 -2.99 -4.66 0.88
N ASP A 63 -4.18 -5.23 1.11
CA ASP A 63 -4.37 -6.55 1.71
C ASP A 63 -3.76 -7.68 0.85
N VAL A 64 -4.00 -7.65 -0.46
CA VAL A 64 -3.43 -8.63 -1.42
C VAL A 64 -1.89 -8.58 -1.49
N TYR A 65 -1.31 -7.39 -1.32
CA TYR A 65 0.15 -7.20 -1.35
C TYR A 65 0.82 -7.34 0.03
N GLY A 66 0.05 -7.58 1.10
CA GLY A 66 0.57 -7.78 2.46
C GLY A 66 1.00 -6.50 3.19
N TYR A 67 0.49 -5.34 2.77
CA TYR A 67 0.73 -4.07 3.45
C TYR A 67 -0.35 -3.82 4.51
N GLU A 68 -0.27 -4.54 5.63
CA GLU A 68 -1.28 -4.52 6.70
C GLU A 68 -1.54 -3.11 7.24
N GLU A 69 -0.50 -2.31 7.49
CA GLU A 69 -0.66 -0.94 8.01
C GLU A 69 -1.40 -0.01 7.02
N LEU A 70 -1.07 -0.10 5.72
CA LEU A 70 -1.79 0.68 4.70
C LEU A 70 -3.23 0.18 4.53
N ALA A 71 -3.43 -1.14 4.57
CA ALA A 71 -4.75 -1.72 4.48
C ALA A 71 -5.63 -1.25 5.66
N GLU A 72 -5.11 -1.27 6.88
CA GLU A 72 -5.82 -0.78 8.07
C GLU A 72 -6.22 0.69 7.92
N LYS A 73 -5.28 1.56 7.50
CA LYS A 73 -5.58 2.99 7.31
C LYS A 73 -6.56 3.26 6.17
N ALA A 74 -6.51 2.49 5.09
CA ALA A 74 -7.50 2.60 4.01
C ALA A 74 -8.88 2.12 4.47
N GLY A 75 -8.92 1.08 5.33
CA GLY A 75 -10.13 0.61 5.99
C GLY A 75 -10.75 1.66 6.91
N GLU A 76 -9.93 2.38 7.70
CA GLU A 76 -10.38 3.49 8.53
C GLU A 76 -11.04 4.62 7.71
N VAL A 77 -10.49 4.95 6.54
CA VAL A 77 -11.08 5.96 5.64
C VAL A 77 -12.41 5.45 5.08
N CYS A 78 -12.47 4.18 4.67
CA CYS A 78 -13.70 3.56 4.18
C CYS A 78 -14.80 3.56 5.25
N GLN A 79 -14.46 3.24 6.51
CA GLN A 79 -15.40 3.28 7.62
C GLN A 79 -15.87 4.70 7.92
N ALA A 80 -14.97 5.69 7.95
CA ALA A 80 -15.33 7.08 8.18
C ALA A 80 -16.26 7.63 7.07
N ALA A 81 -16.02 7.24 5.81
CA ALA A 81 -16.89 7.57 4.69
C ALA A 81 -18.27 6.89 4.81
N ALA A 82 -18.31 5.61 5.20
CA ALA A 82 -19.56 4.86 5.40
C ALA A 82 -20.37 5.36 6.62
N ALA A 83 -19.69 5.85 7.66
CA ALA A 83 -20.30 6.43 8.85
C ALA A 83 -20.81 7.87 8.62
N CYS A 84 -20.67 8.41 7.41
CA CYS A 84 -21.00 9.81 7.08
C CYS A 84 -20.33 10.82 8.04
N GLU A 85 -19.08 10.55 8.42
CA GLU A 85 -18.30 11.50 9.21
C GLU A 85 -18.04 12.79 8.43
N SER A 86 -17.67 13.85 9.16
CA SER A 86 -17.37 15.14 8.53
C SER A 86 -16.16 15.06 7.59
N VAL A 87 -16.20 15.86 6.52
CA VAL A 87 -15.14 15.96 5.52
C VAL A 87 -13.76 16.19 6.16
N ASP A 88 -13.71 16.98 7.24
CA ASP A 88 -12.48 17.23 8.00
C ASP A 88 -11.88 15.97 8.64
N ILE A 89 -12.72 15.09 9.19
CA ILE A 89 -12.23 13.86 9.83
C ILE A 89 -11.76 12.87 8.76
N VAL A 90 -12.55 12.72 7.70
CA VAL A 90 -12.21 11.88 6.53
C VAL A 90 -10.90 12.38 5.89
N GLY A 91 -10.76 13.69 5.67
CA GLY A 91 -9.57 14.31 5.11
C GLY A 91 -8.32 14.08 5.96
N ARG A 92 -8.42 14.23 7.30
CA ARG A 92 -7.30 13.89 8.20
C ARG A 92 -6.88 12.42 8.10
N LYS A 93 -7.83 11.50 7.97
CA LYS A 93 -7.55 10.07 7.80
C LYS A 93 -6.90 9.78 6.44
N VAL A 94 -7.35 10.44 5.37
CA VAL A 94 -6.72 10.35 4.05
C VAL A 94 -5.28 10.88 4.05
N VAL A 95 -5.02 12.02 4.69
CA VAL A 95 -3.64 12.56 4.82
C VAL A 95 -2.74 11.58 5.59
N ARG A 96 -3.25 10.91 6.63
CA ARG A 96 -2.50 9.86 7.35
C ARG A 96 -2.20 8.64 6.49
N LEU A 97 -3.15 8.22 5.64
CA LEU A 97 -2.97 7.14 4.67
C LEU A 97 -1.86 7.49 3.65
N ILE A 98 -1.92 8.69 3.07
CA ILE A 98 -0.91 9.17 2.11
C ILE A 98 0.46 9.29 2.78
N GLY A 99 0.51 9.82 4.01
CA GLY A 99 1.76 9.88 4.77
C GLY A 99 2.35 8.50 5.08
N ALA A 100 1.52 7.49 5.35
CA ALA A 100 1.97 6.11 5.51
C ALA A 100 2.50 5.54 4.18
N PHE A 101 1.78 5.75 3.09
CA PHE A 101 2.20 5.34 1.75
C PHE A 101 3.55 5.96 1.34
N GLY A 102 3.75 7.25 1.61
CA GLY A 102 5.01 7.94 1.35
C GLY A 102 6.18 7.30 2.09
N ARG A 103 6.02 7.00 3.39
CA ARG A 103 7.05 6.32 4.20
C ARG A 103 7.38 4.93 3.66
N THR A 104 6.37 4.13 3.34
CA THR A 104 6.55 2.79 2.77
C THR A 104 7.27 2.82 1.40
N SER A 105 7.00 3.85 0.60
CA SER A 105 7.68 4.05 -0.69
C SER A 105 9.15 4.47 -0.51
N GLU A 106 9.44 5.32 0.48
CA GLU A 106 10.80 5.78 0.80
C GLU A 106 11.68 4.65 1.39
N ASP A 107 11.11 3.82 2.26
CA ASP A 107 11.77 2.62 2.80
C ASP A 107 12.07 1.57 1.71
N THR A 108 11.17 1.44 0.72
CA THR A 108 11.38 0.55 -0.43
C THR A 108 12.52 1.06 -1.31
N ASN A 109 12.60 2.36 -1.55
CA ASN A 109 13.67 2.98 -2.36
C ASN A 109 15.05 2.87 -1.69
N THR A 110 15.11 2.95 -0.36
CA THR A 110 16.37 2.85 0.40
C THR A 110 16.90 1.40 0.43
N THR A 111 16.00 0.41 0.46
CA THR A 111 16.39 -1.02 0.48
C THR A 111 16.93 -1.50 -0.88
N ILE A 112 16.55 -0.87 -2.00
CA ILE A 112 17.01 -1.25 -3.35
C ILE A 112 18.34 -0.53 -3.70
N ALA A 113 18.69 0.55 -2.99
CA ALA A 113 19.90 1.33 -3.20
C ALA A 113 21.13 0.88 -2.36
N MET A 114 20.98 -0.15 -1.50
CA MET A 114 22.08 -0.78 -0.75
C MET A 114 22.43 -2.16 -1.33
#